data_AF-A0AAW9WLP7-F1
#
_entry.id   AF-A0AAW9WLP7-F1
#
_cell.length_a   1.000
_cell.length_b   1.000
_cell.length_c   1.000
_cell.angle_alpha   90.00
_cell.angle_beta   90.00
_cell.angle_gamma   90.00
#
_symmetry.space_group_name_H-M   'P 1'
#
loop_
_entity.id
_entity.type
_entity.pdbx_description
1 polymer ?
#
loop_
_entity_poly.entity_id
_entity_poly.type
_entity_poly.pdbx_seq_one_letter_code
_entity_poly.pdbx_strand_id
1 'polypeptide(L)'
;MGTTDNNTWTRIQQSVRETERLIGQKQYNLAMIKSRQTLEFMVNCLGEKALIVDGDLADSIDQLFEGHWISQATKDHYHRIRVLGNKAVHDGNDSPYDANEAFQLLSQEATAFADIYSGRRRSTTPTRPQQRPASRSSQPAQRSTGQRSSSPQRSGQRTAQRPSSANRSRRRSKKKGFDPYDLLRPAVIFLIILVVVLAAMGLFKLFGGKDDKKETSAPSTSPEVTTEATAAPEPATEPEPATEAPMIYKTTATPNLNVRAEPSTTGAVLGRLAPGTVVDFVQTYDQQWSVIMFEGKQAYVSSQYLAAEEAPQPSDAGTEATTAAQ
;
A
#
# COMPACT_ATOMS: atom_id res chain seq x y z
N MET A 1 24.21 -19.88 1.36
CA MET A 1 23.32 -18.71 1.17
C MET A 1 21.88 -19.20 1.08
N GLY A 2 21.17 -19.34 2.21
CA GLY A 2 19.78 -19.85 2.25
C GLY A 2 18.96 -19.38 3.45
N THR A 3 19.47 -18.43 4.22
CA THR A 3 18.84 -17.89 5.43
C THR A 3 17.89 -16.73 5.13
N THR A 4 18.18 -15.91 4.13
CA THR A 4 17.38 -14.72 3.78
C THR A 4 15.99 -15.06 3.23
N ASP A 5 15.89 -16.11 2.41
CA ASP A 5 14.61 -16.49 1.78
C ASP A 5 13.61 -17.06 2.78
N ASN A 6 14.09 -17.89 3.71
CA ASN A 6 13.26 -18.44 4.78
C ASN A 6 12.74 -17.32 5.69
N ASN A 7 13.58 -16.34 6.02
CA ASN A 7 13.18 -15.21 6.87
C ASN A 7 12.14 -14.30 6.18
N THR A 8 12.28 -14.08 4.88
CA THR A 8 11.33 -13.30 4.06
C THR A 8 9.95 -13.94 4.05
N TRP A 9 9.89 -15.25 3.78
CA TRP A 9 8.64 -16.00 3.78
C TRP A 9 7.97 -16.03 5.16
N THR A 10 8.75 -16.25 6.23
CA THR A 10 8.22 -16.22 7.60
C THR A 10 7.61 -14.87 7.94
N ARG A 11 8.24 -13.76 7.54
CA ARG A 11 7.73 -12.40 7.78
C ARG A 11 6.42 -12.13 7.04
N ILE A 12 6.29 -12.60 5.79
CA ILE A 12 5.04 -12.48 5.03
C ILE A 12 3.93 -13.27 5.72
N GLN A 13 4.19 -14.52 6.11
CA GLN A 13 3.20 -15.34 6.81
C GLN A 13 2.78 -14.72 8.16
N GLN A 14 3.73 -14.16 8.91
CA GLN A 14 3.43 -13.47 10.15
C GLN A 14 2.54 -12.25 9.90
N SER A 15 2.81 -11.48 8.84
CA SER A 15 2.04 -10.27 8.53
C SER A 15 0.61 -10.60 8.07
N VAL A 16 0.41 -11.71 7.35
CA VAL A 16 -0.93 -12.22 7.00
C VAL A 16 -1.72 -12.61 8.25
N ARG A 17 -1.11 -13.37 9.18
CA ARG A 17 -1.76 -13.74 10.45
C ARG A 17 -2.09 -12.53 11.32
N GLU A 18 -1.19 -11.56 11.35
CA GLU A 18 -1.43 -10.30 12.06
C GLU A 18 -2.62 -9.54 11.47
N THR A 19 -2.71 -9.49 10.15
CA THR A 19 -3.86 -8.87 9.46
C THR A 19 -5.17 -9.59 9.79
N GLU A 20 -5.16 -10.92 9.85
CA GLU A 20 -6.32 -11.72 10.28
C GLU A 20 -6.74 -11.39 11.73
N ARG A 21 -5.75 -11.24 12.62
CA ARG A 21 -5.98 -10.83 14.02
C ARG A 21 -6.64 -9.46 14.10
N LEU A 22 -6.17 -8.49 13.31
CA LEU A 22 -6.73 -7.14 13.26
C LEU A 22 -8.20 -7.14 12.78
N ILE A 23 -8.51 -7.96 11.78
CA ILE A 23 -9.90 -8.15 11.32
C ILE A 23 -10.77 -8.73 12.44
N GLY A 24 -10.27 -9.74 13.17
CA GLY A 24 -10.97 -10.32 14.31
C GLY A 24 -11.20 -9.32 15.45
N GLN A 25 -10.28 -8.37 15.62
CA GLN A 25 -10.39 -7.27 16.59
C GLN A 25 -11.22 -6.08 16.11
N LYS A 26 -11.82 -6.18 14.91
CA LYS A 26 -12.58 -5.09 14.25
C LYS A 26 -11.75 -3.85 13.96
N GLN A 27 -10.42 -3.97 13.94
CA GLN A 27 -9.50 -2.90 13.56
C GLN A 27 -9.32 -2.92 12.03
N TYR A 28 -10.39 -2.62 11.30
CA TYR A 28 -10.47 -2.77 9.85
C TYR A 28 -9.56 -1.80 9.10
N ASN A 29 -9.50 -0.54 9.53
CA ASN A 29 -8.59 0.46 8.97
C ASN A 29 -7.13 -0.03 9.05
N LEU A 30 -6.69 -0.42 10.25
CA LEU A 30 -5.34 -0.93 10.49
C LEU A 30 -5.06 -2.22 9.69
N ALA A 31 -6.04 -3.10 9.54
CA ALA A 31 -5.91 -4.31 8.71
C ALA A 31 -5.65 -3.97 7.23
N MET A 32 -6.32 -2.96 6.67
CA MET A 32 -6.09 -2.50 5.29
C MET A 32 -4.70 -1.86 5.13
N ILE A 33 -4.28 -1.03 6.09
CA ILE A 33 -2.93 -0.44 6.11
C ILE A 33 -1.87 -1.54 6.17
N LYS A 34 -2.05 -2.52 7.08
CA LYS A 34 -1.11 -3.64 7.24
C LYS A 34 -1.05 -4.52 6.01
N SER A 35 -2.17 -4.69 5.30
CA SER A 35 -2.23 -5.41 4.04
C SER A 35 -1.38 -4.72 2.97
N ARG A 36 -1.48 -3.40 2.84
CA ARG A 36 -0.65 -2.62 1.90
C ARG A 36 0.84 -2.70 2.25
N GLN A 37 1.21 -2.58 3.53
CA GLN A 37 2.61 -2.72 3.96
C GLN A 37 3.20 -4.10 3.62
N THR A 38 2.39 -5.14 3.78
CA THR A 38 2.80 -6.51 3.44
C THR A 38 3.01 -6.65 1.94
N LEU A 39 2.11 -6.06 1.14
CA LEU A 39 2.25 -5.99 -0.31
C LEU A 39 3.54 -5.26 -0.72
N GLU A 40 3.83 -4.10 -0.14
CA GLU A 40 5.04 -3.33 -0.41
C GLU A 40 6.30 -4.17 -0.17
N PHE A 41 6.33 -4.90 0.95
CA PHE A 41 7.43 -5.81 1.26
C PHE A 41 7.56 -6.92 0.21
N MET A 42 6.45 -7.55 -0.19
CA MET A 42 6.45 -8.59 -1.23
C MET A 42 6.94 -8.05 -2.58
N VAL A 43 6.47 -6.88 -3.00
CA VAL A 43 6.87 -6.23 -4.24
C VAL A 43 8.34 -5.86 -4.20
N ASN A 44 8.84 -5.31 -3.09
CA ASN A 44 10.25 -4.99 -2.93
C ASN A 44 11.15 -6.24 -3.04
N CYS A 45 10.76 -7.34 -2.39
CA CYS A 45 11.50 -8.61 -2.50
C CYS A 45 11.54 -9.17 -3.94
N LEU A 46 10.48 -8.97 -4.73
CA LEU A 46 10.49 -9.33 -6.15
C LEU A 46 11.30 -8.34 -6.98
N GLY A 47 11.21 -7.04 -6.68
CA GLY A 47 11.95 -5.97 -7.34
C GLY A 47 13.46 -6.14 -7.22
N GLU A 48 13.96 -6.47 -6.03
CA GLU A 48 15.38 -6.77 -5.80
C GLU A 48 15.88 -7.94 -6.67
N LYS A 49 15.05 -8.97 -6.89
CA LYS A 49 15.39 -10.12 -7.74
C LYS A 49 15.27 -9.80 -9.24
N ALA A 50 14.34 -8.92 -9.57
CA ALA A 50 14.13 -8.44 -10.94
C ALA A 50 15.12 -7.35 -11.35
N LEU A 51 15.91 -6.82 -10.40
CA LEU A 51 16.79 -5.66 -10.59
C LEU A 51 16.03 -4.45 -11.14
N ILE A 52 14.81 -4.26 -10.67
CA ILE A 52 13.96 -3.12 -11.00
C ILE A 52 14.47 -1.89 -10.24
N VAL A 53 14.59 -0.76 -10.94
CA VAL A 53 15.00 0.53 -10.37
C VAL A 53 13.85 1.11 -9.55
N ASP A 54 14.19 1.67 -8.39
CA ASP A 54 13.25 2.26 -7.43
C ASP A 54 12.30 3.27 -8.09
N GLY A 55 11.00 3.01 -7.96
CA GLY A 55 9.90 3.88 -8.38
C GLY A 55 8.81 3.89 -7.31
N ASP A 56 7.66 4.49 -7.60
CA ASP A 56 6.52 4.35 -6.69
C ASP A 56 6.02 2.89 -6.67
N LEU A 57 5.17 2.54 -5.69
CA LEU A 57 4.66 1.17 -5.59
C LEU A 57 3.88 0.73 -6.84
N ALA A 58 3.17 1.66 -7.50
CA ALA A 58 2.38 1.34 -8.69
C ALA A 58 3.29 1.02 -9.89
N ASP A 59 4.34 1.81 -10.09
CA ASP A 59 5.37 1.61 -11.11
C ASP A 59 6.09 0.28 -10.89
N SER A 60 6.43 -0.04 -9.64
CA SER A 60 7.09 -1.30 -9.29
C SER A 60 6.21 -2.52 -9.63
N ILE A 61 4.91 -2.44 -9.34
CA ILE A 61 3.94 -3.49 -9.71
C ILE A 61 3.85 -3.64 -11.23
N ASP A 62 3.82 -2.53 -11.96
CA ASP A 62 3.71 -2.53 -13.41
C ASP A 62 4.98 -3.08 -14.08
N GLN A 63 6.16 -2.70 -13.60
CA GLN A 63 7.43 -3.23 -14.08
C GLN A 63 7.59 -4.73 -13.78
N LEU A 64 7.12 -5.22 -12.63
CA LEU A 64 7.10 -6.67 -12.34
C LEU A 64 6.20 -7.42 -13.32
N PHE A 65 5.08 -6.83 -13.74
CA PHE A 65 4.19 -7.42 -14.73
C PHE A 65 4.79 -7.40 -16.15
N GLU A 66 5.35 -6.27 -16.56
CA GLU A 66 6.02 -6.11 -17.85
C GLU A 66 7.24 -7.04 -17.99
N GLY A 67 7.99 -7.22 -16.90
CA GLY A 67 9.08 -8.19 -16.79
C GLY A 67 8.62 -9.65 -16.65
N HIS A 68 7.31 -9.92 -16.70
CA HIS A 68 6.71 -11.25 -16.56
C HIS A 68 7.07 -11.99 -15.26
N TRP A 69 7.39 -11.26 -14.19
CA TRP A 69 7.61 -11.81 -12.86
C TRP A 69 6.29 -12.17 -12.16
N ILE A 70 5.24 -11.41 -12.46
CA ILE A 70 3.88 -11.63 -11.93
C ILE A 70 2.86 -11.76 -13.06
N SER A 71 1.73 -12.39 -12.75
CA SER A 71 0.60 -12.54 -13.68
C SER A 71 -0.27 -11.26 -13.73
N GLN A 72 -1.10 -11.12 -14.77
CA GLN A 72 -2.10 -10.03 -14.84
C GLN A 72 -3.04 -10.06 -13.62
N ALA A 73 -3.47 -11.24 -13.20
CA ALA A 73 -4.35 -11.38 -12.03
C ALA A 73 -3.66 -10.88 -10.75
N THR A 74 -2.39 -11.26 -10.54
CA THR A 74 -1.57 -10.76 -9.42
C THR A 74 -1.40 -9.24 -9.47
N LYS A 75 -1.14 -8.68 -10.66
CA LYS A 75 -1.08 -7.22 -10.84
C LYS A 75 -2.38 -6.54 -10.42
N ASP A 76 -3.52 -7.06 -10.85
CA ASP A 76 -4.83 -6.49 -10.52
C ASP A 76 -5.09 -6.56 -9.01
N HIS A 77 -4.76 -7.69 -8.37
CA HIS A 77 -4.86 -7.86 -6.93
C HIS A 77 -3.93 -6.90 -6.17
N TYR A 78 -2.69 -6.72 -6.62
CA TYR A 78 -1.74 -5.79 -6.01
C TYR A 78 -2.25 -4.35 -6.07
N HIS A 79 -2.72 -3.91 -7.24
CA HIS A 79 -3.32 -2.58 -7.37
C HIS A 79 -4.58 -2.44 -6.50
N ARG A 80 -5.39 -3.49 -6.36
CA ARG A 80 -6.57 -3.46 -5.51
C ARG A 80 -6.20 -3.28 -4.03
N ILE A 81 -5.27 -4.08 -3.50
CA ILE A 81 -4.78 -3.94 -2.12
C ILE A 81 -4.16 -2.55 -1.89
N ARG A 82 -3.36 -2.06 -2.85
CA ARG A 82 -2.77 -0.71 -2.79
C ARG A 82 -3.84 0.37 -2.65
N VAL A 83 -4.88 0.33 -3.47
CA VAL A 83 -5.98 1.31 -3.42
C VAL A 83 -6.73 1.23 -2.10
N LEU A 84 -7.05 0.03 -1.61
CA LEU A 84 -7.73 -0.15 -0.32
C LEU A 84 -6.89 0.37 0.85
N GLY A 85 -5.59 0.09 0.85
CA GLY A 85 -4.66 0.64 1.84
C GLY A 85 -4.55 2.16 1.78
N ASN A 86 -4.48 2.75 0.59
CA ASN A 86 -4.44 4.21 0.44
C ASN A 86 -5.72 4.86 0.97
N LYS A 87 -6.89 4.27 0.71
CA LYS A 87 -8.16 4.73 1.30
C LYS A 87 -8.14 4.66 2.83
N ALA A 88 -7.59 3.59 3.39
CA ALA A 88 -7.47 3.48 4.84
C ALA A 88 -6.53 4.55 5.43
N VAL A 89 -5.38 4.81 4.79
CA VAL A 89 -4.40 5.81 5.26
C VAL A 89 -4.92 7.24 5.11
N HIS A 90 -5.48 7.58 3.95
CA HIS A 90 -5.79 8.98 3.61
C HIS A 90 -7.23 9.36 3.88
N ASP A 91 -8.18 8.44 3.67
CA ASP A 91 -9.61 8.71 3.83
C ASP A 91 -10.15 8.17 5.16
N GLY A 92 -9.30 7.54 6.00
CA GLY A 92 -9.69 6.95 7.27
C GLY A 92 -10.67 5.77 7.13
N ASN A 93 -10.76 5.15 5.95
CA ASN A 93 -11.73 4.08 5.69
C ASN A 93 -11.62 2.94 6.71
N ASP A 94 -12.71 2.57 7.38
CA ASP A 94 -12.79 1.44 8.32
C ASP A 94 -13.72 0.32 7.84
N SER A 95 -14.16 0.38 6.57
CA SER A 95 -15.15 -0.56 6.04
C SER A 95 -14.74 -2.03 6.26
N PRO A 96 -15.57 -2.83 6.97
CA PRO A 96 -15.31 -4.26 7.18
C PRO A 96 -15.25 -5.05 5.86
N TYR A 97 -16.04 -4.60 4.86
CA TYR A 97 -16.07 -5.21 3.54
C TYR A 97 -14.73 -5.03 2.83
N ASP A 98 -14.22 -3.80 2.80
CA ASP A 98 -12.95 -3.46 2.16
C ASP A 98 -11.76 -4.12 2.88
N ALA A 99 -11.79 -4.19 4.21
CA ALA A 99 -10.76 -4.87 4.99
C ALA A 99 -10.72 -6.38 4.73
N ASN A 100 -11.89 -7.02 4.67
CA ASN A 100 -11.97 -8.45 4.37
C ASN A 100 -11.57 -8.74 2.91
N GLU A 101 -11.90 -7.84 1.97
CA GLU A 101 -11.43 -7.92 0.58
C GLU A 101 -9.90 -7.82 0.50
N ALA A 102 -9.30 -6.82 1.16
CA ALA A 102 -7.85 -6.63 1.19
C ALA A 102 -7.13 -7.85 1.76
N PHE A 103 -7.65 -8.44 2.85
CA PHE A 103 -7.08 -9.63 3.46
C PHE A 103 -7.19 -10.87 2.56
N GLN A 104 -8.34 -11.10 1.92
CA GLN A 104 -8.51 -12.23 1.02
C GLN A 104 -7.51 -12.17 -0.14
N LEU A 105 -7.39 -11.00 -0.78
CA LEU A 105 -6.43 -10.77 -1.85
C LEU A 105 -4.99 -10.97 -1.36
N LEU A 106 -4.64 -10.44 -0.19
CA LEU A 106 -3.31 -10.60 0.39
C LEU A 106 -2.98 -12.06 0.66
N SER A 107 -3.92 -12.83 1.23
CA SER A 107 -3.72 -14.25 1.55
C SER A 107 -3.51 -15.10 0.27
N GLN A 108 -4.24 -14.78 -0.79
CA GLN A 108 -4.11 -15.42 -2.09
C GLN A 108 -2.73 -15.13 -2.69
N GLU A 109 -2.31 -13.87 -2.67
CA GLU A 109 -1.04 -13.47 -3.24
C GLU A 109 0.17 -13.90 -2.41
N ALA A 110 0.05 -13.99 -1.07
CA ALA A 110 1.10 -14.57 -0.24
C ALA A 110 1.39 -16.01 -0.67
N THR A 111 0.35 -16.79 -0.98
CA THR A 111 0.51 -18.17 -1.48
C THR A 111 1.16 -18.19 -2.86
N ALA A 112 0.69 -17.33 -3.79
CA ALA A 112 1.28 -17.22 -5.13
C ALA A 112 2.73 -16.75 -5.09
N PHE A 113 3.07 -15.84 -4.17
CA PHE A 113 4.41 -15.33 -3.95
C PHE A 113 5.38 -16.43 -3.55
N ALA A 114 5.01 -17.36 -2.68
CA ALA A 114 5.90 -18.46 -2.29
C ALA A 114 6.39 -19.27 -3.51
N ASP A 115 5.49 -19.54 -4.46
CA ASP A 115 5.79 -20.26 -5.68
C ASP A 115 6.76 -19.46 -6.58
N ILE A 116 6.51 -18.17 -6.75
CA ILE A 116 7.33 -17.27 -7.60
C ILE A 116 8.70 -17.01 -6.95
N TYR A 117 8.70 -16.69 -5.66
CA TYR A 117 9.87 -16.28 -4.91
C TYR A 117 10.86 -17.41 -4.66
N SER A 118 10.39 -18.65 -4.42
CA SER A 118 11.24 -19.83 -4.26
C SER A 118 11.88 -20.34 -5.56
N GLY A 119 11.64 -19.68 -6.69
CA GLY A 119 12.27 -20.02 -7.96
C GLY A 119 11.74 -21.31 -8.59
N ARG A 120 10.56 -21.80 -8.16
CA ARG A 120 9.87 -22.91 -8.81
C ARG A 120 9.31 -22.39 -10.13
N ARG A 121 10.15 -22.33 -11.17
CA ARG A 121 9.79 -21.90 -12.53
C ARG A 121 8.53 -22.65 -13.00
N ARG A 122 7.36 -22.06 -12.78
CA ARG A 122 6.12 -22.50 -13.43
C ARG A 122 6.18 -21.87 -14.80
N SER A 123 6.73 -22.61 -15.76
CA SER A 123 6.52 -22.33 -17.18
C SER A 123 5.00 -22.30 -17.37
N THR A 124 4.44 -21.10 -17.47
CA THR A 124 3.02 -20.88 -17.71
C THR A 124 2.72 -21.23 -19.17
N THR A 125 2.75 -22.52 -19.47
CA THR A 125 1.96 -23.07 -20.56
C THR A 125 0.58 -23.32 -19.97
N PRO A 126 -0.50 -22.73 -20.49
CA PRO A 126 -1.83 -23.00 -19.98
C PRO A 126 -2.18 -24.46 -20.28
N THR A 127 -2.12 -25.31 -19.24
CA THR A 127 -2.65 -26.67 -19.31
C THR A 127 -4.16 -26.56 -19.50
N ARG A 128 -4.58 -26.75 -20.75
CA ARG A 128 -5.94 -27.09 -21.14
C ARG A 128 -6.51 -28.11 -20.14
N PRO A 129 -7.73 -27.95 -19.60
CA PRO A 129 -8.31 -28.93 -18.71
C PRO A 129 -8.39 -30.28 -19.45
N GLN A 130 -7.58 -31.23 -19.01
CA GLN A 130 -7.60 -32.59 -19.51
C GLN A 130 -8.88 -33.22 -18.98
N GLN A 131 -9.89 -33.29 -19.86
CA GLN A 131 -11.11 -34.05 -19.64
C GLN A 131 -10.74 -35.45 -19.15
N ARG A 132 -11.16 -35.79 -17.93
CA ARG A 132 -11.12 -37.15 -17.39
C ARG A 132 -11.83 -38.08 -18.38
N PRO A 133 -11.19 -39.13 -18.91
CA PRO A 133 -11.96 -40.28 -19.34
C PRO A 133 -12.40 -41.05 -18.09
N ALA A 134 -13.71 -41.30 -17.99
CA ALA A 134 -14.30 -42.11 -16.96
C ALA A 134 -13.63 -43.49 -16.90
N SER A 135 -13.09 -43.84 -15.74
CA SER A 135 -12.68 -45.20 -15.41
C SER A 135 -13.92 -46.10 -15.34
N ARG A 136 -14.15 -46.85 -16.41
CA ARG A 136 -15.18 -47.90 -16.46
C ARG A 136 -14.73 -49.08 -15.59
N SER A 137 -15.56 -49.36 -14.60
CA SER A 137 -15.58 -50.57 -13.78
C SER A 137 -15.53 -51.85 -14.62
N SER A 138 -14.66 -52.76 -14.22
CA SER A 138 -14.54 -54.13 -14.71
C SER A 138 -15.41 -55.07 -13.88
N GLN A 139 -16.42 -55.69 -14.51
CA GLN A 139 -16.99 -56.97 -14.10
C GLN A 139 -17.32 -57.84 -15.33
N PRO A 140 -17.17 -59.18 -15.24
CA PRO A 140 -17.24 -60.06 -16.41
C PRO A 140 -18.52 -60.92 -16.52
N ALA A 141 -18.78 -61.31 -17.77
CA ALA A 141 -19.33 -62.59 -18.25
C ALA A 141 -20.83 -62.94 -18.12
N GLN A 142 -21.24 -63.76 -19.11
CA GLN A 142 -22.48 -64.56 -19.26
C GLN A 142 -23.65 -63.85 -19.96
N ARG A 143 -24.46 -64.44 -20.88
CA ARG A 143 -24.57 -65.74 -21.56
C ARG A 143 -25.77 -65.63 -22.55
N SER A 144 -25.72 -66.31 -23.71
CA SER A 144 -26.81 -66.83 -24.60
C SER A 144 -28.09 -65.99 -24.83
N THR A 145 -28.62 -65.79 -26.05
CA THR A 145 -29.24 -66.71 -27.03
C THR A 145 -29.61 -65.85 -28.26
N GLY A 146 -29.42 -66.26 -29.51
CA GLY A 146 -30.38 -67.05 -30.29
C GLY A 146 -31.15 -66.20 -31.33
N GLN A 147 -31.26 -66.74 -32.57
CA GLN A 147 -32.23 -66.44 -33.64
C GLN A 147 -31.93 -65.40 -34.76
N ARG A 148 -31.36 -65.95 -35.85
CA ARG A 148 -31.96 -66.14 -37.20
C ARG A 148 -32.52 -64.96 -38.02
N SER A 149 -31.81 -64.75 -39.15
CA SER A 149 -32.26 -64.67 -40.56
C SER A 149 -33.10 -63.49 -41.08
N SER A 150 -32.51 -62.69 -41.98
CA SER A 150 -32.91 -62.60 -43.40
C SER A 150 -31.98 -61.67 -44.21
N SER A 151 -31.52 -62.16 -45.36
CA SER A 151 -30.88 -61.43 -46.50
C SER A 151 -31.97 -61.22 -47.59
N PRO A 152 -31.77 -60.53 -48.75
CA PRO A 152 -30.50 -60.12 -49.37
C PRO A 152 -30.47 -58.80 -50.21
N GLN A 153 -29.26 -58.50 -50.74
CA GLN A 153 -28.92 -57.70 -51.94
C GLN A 153 -29.22 -56.18 -51.89
N ARG A 154 -28.32 -55.26 -52.27
CA ARG A 154 -27.52 -55.22 -53.51
C ARG A 154 -26.48 -54.06 -53.47
N SER A 155 -25.31 -54.30 -54.07
CA SER A 155 -24.39 -53.37 -54.78
C SER A 155 -23.90 -52.06 -54.12
N GLY A 156 -22.57 -51.93 -54.02
CA GLY A 156 -21.88 -50.63 -54.00
C GLY A 156 -20.42 -50.71 -53.55
N GLN A 157 -19.49 -50.37 -54.44
CA GLN A 157 -18.04 -50.49 -54.28
C GLN A 157 -17.42 -49.62 -53.15
N ARG A 158 -16.39 -50.21 -52.54
CA ARG A 158 -15.08 -49.65 -52.11
C ARG A 158 -14.92 -48.12 -52.22
N THR A 159 -14.50 -47.46 -51.13
CA THR A 159 -13.11 -46.99 -50.92
C THR A 159 -12.91 -46.37 -49.53
N ALA A 160 -11.64 -46.32 -49.14
CA ALA A 160 -11.12 -46.12 -47.81
C ALA A 160 -11.08 -44.66 -47.33
N GLN A 161 -11.01 -44.53 -45.99
CA GLN A 161 -10.23 -43.53 -45.24
C GLN A 161 -10.58 -42.03 -45.36
N ARG A 162 -11.24 -41.51 -44.32
CA ARG A 162 -11.05 -40.13 -43.81
C ARG A 162 -9.70 -40.07 -43.08
N PRO A 163 -8.98 -38.93 -43.11
CA PRO A 163 -9.18 -37.98 -42.00
C PRO A 163 -9.00 -36.48 -42.34
N SER A 164 -9.28 -35.69 -41.31
CA SER A 164 -8.76 -34.36 -40.98
C SER A 164 -9.52 -33.12 -41.45
N SER A 165 -10.07 -32.45 -40.43
CA SER A 165 -10.58 -31.09 -40.40
C SER A 165 -9.44 -30.07 -40.48
N ALA A 166 -9.47 -29.21 -41.49
CA ALA A 166 -8.69 -27.98 -41.50
C ALA A 166 -9.64 -26.78 -41.31
N ASN A 167 -9.77 -26.30 -40.07
CA ASN A 167 -10.34 -24.98 -39.81
C ASN A 167 -9.22 -24.10 -39.24
N ARG A 168 -8.54 -23.34 -40.12
CA ARG A 168 -7.49 -22.39 -39.76
C ARG A 168 -8.04 -20.98 -39.96
N SER A 169 -8.65 -20.42 -38.92
CA SER A 169 -9.00 -19.01 -38.89
C SER A 169 -7.72 -18.19 -38.72
N ARG A 170 -7.27 -17.55 -39.81
CA ARG A 170 -6.20 -16.56 -39.77
C ARG A 170 -6.73 -15.29 -39.10
N ARG A 171 -6.37 -15.05 -37.84
CA ARG A 171 -6.57 -13.73 -37.20
C ARG A 171 -5.57 -12.75 -37.82
N ARG A 172 -6.14 -11.84 -38.59
CA ARG A 172 -5.52 -10.65 -39.20
C ARG A 172 -4.88 -9.80 -38.10
N SER A 173 -3.55 -9.67 -38.12
CA SER A 173 -2.82 -8.66 -37.35
C SER A 173 -3.15 -7.29 -37.93
N LYS A 174 -3.92 -6.48 -37.19
CA LYS A 174 -4.14 -5.07 -37.48
C LYS A 174 -2.93 -4.31 -36.93
N LYS A 175 -2.10 -3.75 -37.81
CA LYS A 175 -1.07 -2.78 -37.45
C LYS A 175 -1.75 -1.60 -36.73
N LYS A 176 -1.30 -1.31 -35.51
CA LYS A 176 -1.73 -0.15 -34.72
C LYS A 176 -1.18 1.10 -35.44
N GLY A 177 -2.07 2.01 -35.82
CA GLY A 177 -1.72 3.29 -36.43
C GLY A 177 -0.99 4.17 -35.42
N PHE A 178 -0.16 5.08 -35.94
CA PHE A 178 0.58 6.07 -35.16
C PHE A 178 -0.42 7.01 -34.46
N ASP A 179 -0.45 6.98 -33.13
CA ASP A 179 -1.35 7.82 -32.33
C ASP A 179 -0.71 9.22 -32.21
N PRO A 180 -1.39 10.32 -32.62
CA PRO A 180 -0.82 11.67 -32.55
C PRO A 180 -0.46 12.11 -31.12
N TYR A 181 -0.98 11.42 -30.11
CA TYR A 181 -0.68 11.65 -28.70
C TYR A 181 0.68 11.10 -28.24
N ASP A 182 1.30 10.17 -28.98
CA ASP A 182 2.64 9.64 -28.66
C ASP A 182 3.75 10.67 -28.95
N LEU A 183 3.53 11.55 -29.96
CA LEU A 183 4.42 12.66 -30.27
C LEU A 183 4.13 13.91 -29.42
N LEU A 184 2.89 14.05 -28.93
CA LEU A 184 2.49 15.17 -28.08
C LEU A 184 3.01 15.02 -26.64
N ARG A 185 3.21 13.79 -26.15
CA ARG A 185 3.78 13.51 -24.81
C ARG A 185 5.12 14.18 -24.53
N PRO A 186 6.17 14.03 -25.37
CA PRO A 186 7.43 14.74 -25.14
C PRO A 186 7.27 16.26 -25.28
N ALA A 187 6.40 16.74 -26.16
CA ALA A 187 6.15 18.18 -26.33
C ALA A 187 5.50 18.83 -25.08
N VAL A 188 4.56 18.13 -24.44
CA VAL A 188 3.93 18.57 -23.19
C VAL A 188 4.93 18.55 -22.03
N ILE A 189 5.78 17.51 -21.95
CA ILE A 189 6.85 17.43 -20.95
C ILE A 189 7.85 18.59 -21.14
N PHE A 190 8.25 18.90 -22.38
CA PHE A 190 9.10 20.06 -22.67
C PHE A 190 8.46 21.40 -22.28
N LEU A 191 7.15 21.56 -22.50
CA LEU A 191 6.42 22.77 -22.11
C LEU A 191 6.37 22.93 -20.58
N ILE A 192 6.14 21.84 -19.83
CA ILE A 192 6.16 21.85 -18.36
C ILE A 192 7.56 22.18 -17.85
N ILE A 193 8.61 21.58 -18.41
CA ILE A 193 10.01 21.88 -18.04
C ILE A 193 10.35 23.35 -18.32
N LEU A 194 9.91 23.90 -19.45
CA LEU A 194 10.12 25.32 -19.77
C LEU A 194 9.45 26.25 -18.75
N VAL A 195 8.22 25.93 -18.34
CA VAL A 195 7.50 26.71 -17.31
C VAL A 195 8.20 26.64 -15.96
N VAL A 196 8.71 25.46 -15.56
CA VAL A 196 9.46 25.28 -14.31
C VAL A 196 10.79 26.03 -14.34
N VAL A 197 11.50 26.02 -15.48
CA VAL A 197 12.76 26.78 -15.64
C VAL A 197 12.49 28.29 -15.58
N LEU A 198 11.41 28.78 -16.20
CA LEU A 198 11.03 30.19 -16.13
C LEU A 198 10.61 30.60 -14.70
N ALA A 199 9.90 29.74 -13.97
CA ALA A 199 9.55 29.98 -12.57
C ALA A 199 10.80 29.99 -11.67
N ALA A 200 11.76 29.09 -11.90
CA ALA A 200 13.03 29.05 -11.17
C ALA A 200 13.93 30.25 -11.49
N MET A 201 14.01 30.68 -12.75
CA MET A 201 14.75 31.90 -13.15
C MET A 201 14.05 33.19 -12.66
N GLY A 202 12.72 33.18 -12.53
CA GLY A 202 11.94 34.28 -11.97
C GLY A 202 12.15 34.45 -10.46
N LEU A 203 12.23 33.35 -9.70
CA LEU A 203 12.54 33.39 -8.27
C LEU A 203 14.00 33.79 -7.98
N PHE A 204 14.94 33.44 -8.86
CA PHE A 204 16.37 33.75 -8.66
C PHE A 204 16.72 35.24 -8.90
N LYS A 205 15.83 36.03 -9.54
CA LYS A 205 16.03 37.46 -9.79
C LYS A 205 15.52 38.39 -8.69
N LEU A 206 14.93 37.88 -7.60
CA LEU A 206 14.37 38.71 -6.52
C LEU A 206 15.04 38.55 -5.14
N PHE A 207 16.01 37.64 -4.99
CA PHE A 207 16.74 37.43 -3.72
C PHE A 207 18.26 37.39 -3.91
N GLY A 208 18.80 38.37 -4.61
CA GLY A 208 20.25 38.68 -4.64
C GLY A 208 20.55 39.83 -3.69
N GLY A 209 21.14 39.51 -2.54
CA GLY A 209 21.24 40.39 -1.37
C GLY A 209 22.32 41.47 -1.38
N LYS A 210 22.35 42.23 -0.28
CA LYS A 210 23.49 42.98 0.21
C LYS A 210 23.34 43.17 1.73
N ASP A 211 24.25 42.58 2.49
CA ASP A 211 24.42 42.81 3.92
C ASP A 211 25.06 44.18 4.16
N ASP A 212 24.67 44.90 5.22
CA ASP A 212 25.58 45.70 6.07
C ASP A 212 24.89 46.21 7.37
N LYS A 213 25.39 45.69 8.51
CA LYS A 213 25.69 46.32 9.83
C LYS A 213 24.72 47.30 10.57
N LYS A 214 24.43 46.87 11.82
CA LYS A 214 24.60 47.52 13.16
C LYS A 214 23.85 48.80 13.59
N GLU A 215 23.13 48.62 14.72
CA GLU A 215 23.02 49.45 15.94
C GLU A 215 22.21 50.78 15.96
N THR A 216 21.36 50.90 17.01
CA THR A 216 21.08 52.09 17.86
C THR A 216 19.73 52.85 17.77
N SER A 217 19.14 52.97 18.97
CA SER A 217 18.20 53.96 19.56
C SER A 217 16.67 53.90 19.30
N ALA A 218 15.95 53.90 20.44
CA ALA A 218 14.51 53.96 20.68
C ALA A 218 13.92 55.39 20.49
N PRO A 219 12.70 55.71 20.96
CA PRO A 219 11.34 55.23 20.63
C PRO A 219 10.40 56.39 20.20
N SER A 220 9.26 56.13 19.54
CA SER A 220 8.08 57.05 19.55
C SER A 220 6.81 56.50 18.88
N THR A 221 5.79 56.30 19.71
CA THR A 221 4.39 56.82 19.59
C THR A 221 3.63 56.74 18.25
N SER A 222 2.69 55.77 18.16
CA SER A 222 1.19 55.88 18.08
C SER A 222 0.51 57.14 17.52
N PRO A 223 -0.79 57.15 17.08
CA PRO A 223 -1.75 56.08 16.66
C PRO A 223 -2.44 56.36 15.28
N GLU A 224 -3.12 55.38 14.66
CA GLU A 224 -4.50 55.57 14.17
C GLU A 224 -5.21 54.23 13.91
N VAL A 225 -6.44 54.18 14.38
CA VAL A 225 -7.41 53.09 14.40
C VAL A 225 -8.34 53.26 13.20
N THR A 226 -8.72 52.18 12.53
CA THR A 226 -10.05 52.08 11.91
C THR A 226 -10.60 50.69 12.20
N THR A 227 -11.71 50.70 12.92
CA THR A 227 -12.49 49.58 13.45
C THR A 227 -13.87 49.62 12.79
N GLU A 228 -14.33 48.49 12.23
CA GLU A 228 -15.71 47.95 12.27
C GLU A 228 -15.72 46.72 11.35
N ALA A 229 -15.81 45.46 11.81
CA ALA A 229 -16.78 44.73 12.65
C ALA A 229 -18.00 44.18 11.89
N THR A 230 -18.31 42.92 12.21
CA THR A 230 -19.61 42.23 12.12
C THR A 230 -19.95 41.50 10.82
N ALA A 231 -19.77 40.17 10.83
CA ALA A 231 -20.90 39.23 11.00
C ALA A 231 -20.41 37.76 11.14
N ALA A 232 -20.62 37.19 12.32
CA ALA A 232 -20.85 35.75 12.53
C ALA A 232 -22.36 35.48 12.44
N PRO A 233 -22.80 34.28 12.06
CA PRO A 233 -22.98 33.17 13.02
C PRO A 233 -22.42 31.81 12.48
N GLU A 234 -21.68 30.99 13.25
CA GLU A 234 -22.12 29.97 14.24
C GLU A 234 -22.61 28.62 13.60
N PRO A 235 -22.61 27.45 14.29
CA PRO A 235 -21.53 26.44 14.39
C PRO A 235 -21.94 25.00 13.93
N ALA A 236 -21.05 23.99 14.11
CA ALA A 236 -21.18 22.51 13.98
C ALA A 236 -20.34 21.90 12.82
N THR A 237 -19.51 20.86 12.96
CA THR A 237 -19.46 19.75 13.92
C THR A 237 -18.00 19.29 14.11
N GLU A 238 -17.56 19.29 15.36
CA GLU A 238 -16.34 18.67 15.87
C GLU A 238 -16.57 17.14 15.99
N PRO A 239 -15.70 16.27 15.45
CA PRO A 239 -15.75 14.86 15.80
C PRO A 239 -15.13 14.69 17.18
N GLU A 240 -15.96 14.30 18.15
CA GLU A 240 -15.51 13.84 19.47
C GLU A 240 -14.41 12.76 19.30
N PRO A 241 -13.26 12.87 19.99
CA PRO A 241 -12.31 11.78 20.05
C PRO A 241 -12.93 10.65 20.89
N ALA A 242 -13.05 9.49 20.27
CA ALA A 242 -13.28 8.23 20.97
C ALA A 242 -12.21 8.06 22.06
N THR A 243 -12.67 7.85 23.28
CA THR A 243 -11.87 7.54 24.47
C THR A 243 -11.10 6.23 24.29
N GLU A 244 -9.95 6.29 23.60
CA GLU A 244 -8.82 5.38 23.81
C GLU A 244 -7.95 5.94 24.95
N ALA A 245 -7.39 5.04 25.77
CA ALA A 245 -6.55 5.40 26.92
C ALA A 245 -5.43 6.39 26.51
N PRO A 246 -5.13 7.43 27.31
CA PRO A 246 -4.15 8.44 26.92
C PRO A 246 -2.76 7.80 26.84
N MET A 247 -2.28 7.57 25.61
CA MET A 247 -0.88 7.22 25.38
C MET A 247 -0.04 8.50 25.49
N ILE A 248 0.94 8.49 26.39
CA ILE A 248 1.91 9.55 26.59
C ILE A 248 3.09 9.29 25.66
N TYR A 249 3.36 10.20 24.72
CA TYR A 249 4.50 10.08 23.81
C TYR A 249 5.69 10.88 24.34
N LYS A 250 6.82 10.21 24.58
CA LYS A 250 8.07 10.81 25.05
C LYS A 250 9.14 10.78 23.98
N THR A 251 9.88 11.87 23.83
CA THR A 251 11.01 11.92 22.89
C THR A 251 12.23 11.15 23.43
N THR A 252 12.87 10.31 22.63
CA THR A 252 14.04 9.50 23.03
C THR A 252 15.35 9.93 22.36
N ALA A 253 15.32 10.92 21.46
CA ALA A 253 16.51 11.38 20.74
C ALA A 253 17.52 12.08 21.66
N THR A 254 18.80 11.71 21.54
CA THR A 254 19.92 12.36 22.23
C THR A 254 20.86 12.97 21.17
N PRO A 255 21.23 14.27 21.21
CA PRO A 255 20.95 15.24 22.27
C PRO A 255 19.59 15.94 22.20
N ASN A 256 18.97 16.10 21.01
CA ASN A 256 17.65 16.74 20.84
C ASN A 256 16.94 16.17 19.59
N LEU A 257 15.62 16.11 19.61
CA LEU A 257 14.77 15.78 18.46
C LEU A 257 14.37 17.07 17.71
N ASN A 258 14.65 17.13 16.42
CA ASN A 258 14.25 18.28 15.60
C ASN A 258 12.76 18.19 15.25
N VAL A 259 12.03 19.27 15.50
CA VAL A 259 10.65 19.49 15.08
C VAL A 259 10.66 20.24 13.77
N ARG A 260 9.93 19.76 12.77
CA ARG A 260 10.01 20.26 11.39
C ARG A 260 8.65 20.68 10.85
N ALA A 261 8.67 21.59 9.88
CA ALA A 261 7.47 22.06 9.20
C ALA A 261 6.92 21.06 8.19
N GLU A 262 7.78 20.17 7.69
CA GLU A 262 7.45 19.16 6.67
C GLU A 262 8.06 17.80 7.07
N PRO A 263 7.49 16.68 6.61
CA PRO A 263 8.01 15.32 6.83
C PRO A 263 9.25 15.05 5.95
N SER A 264 10.30 15.85 6.14
CA SER A 264 11.54 15.77 5.37
C SER A 264 12.76 16.03 6.26
N THR A 265 13.86 15.31 6.00
CA THR A 265 15.13 15.51 6.70
C THR A 265 15.85 16.80 6.26
N THR A 266 15.47 17.37 5.11
CA THR A 266 16.01 18.63 4.57
C THR A 266 15.08 19.83 4.81
N GLY A 267 13.86 19.61 5.28
CA GLY A 267 12.86 20.66 5.52
C GLY A 267 13.23 21.60 6.68
N ALA A 268 12.53 22.74 6.76
CA ALA A 268 12.75 23.74 7.80
C ALA A 268 12.50 23.17 9.21
N VAL A 269 13.44 23.45 10.13
CA VAL A 269 13.34 23.06 11.55
C VAL A 269 12.63 24.19 12.30
N LEU A 270 11.45 23.88 12.82
CA LEU A 270 10.64 24.79 13.65
C LEU A 270 11.17 24.88 15.08
N GLY A 271 11.75 23.80 15.59
CA GLY A 271 12.21 23.74 16.97
C GLY A 271 13.02 22.48 17.30
N ARG A 272 13.40 22.35 18.57
CA ARG A 272 14.13 21.20 19.10
C ARG A 272 13.53 20.78 20.43
N LEU A 273 13.29 19.49 20.61
CA LEU A 273 12.78 18.88 21.83
C LEU A 273 13.89 18.12 22.54
N ALA A 274 14.04 18.32 23.84
CA ALA A 274 15.00 17.59 24.67
C ALA A 274 14.52 16.15 24.92
N PRO A 275 15.40 15.16 25.12
CA PRO A 275 15.00 13.80 25.49
C PRO A 275 14.13 13.80 26.75
N GLY A 276 13.15 12.90 26.79
CA GLY A 276 12.15 12.81 27.86
C GLY A 276 11.00 13.81 27.76
N THR A 277 11.00 14.74 26.79
CA THR A 277 9.90 15.69 26.61
C THR A 277 8.63 14.94 26.19
N VAL A 278 7.53 15.18 26.91
CA VAL A 278 6.21 14.70 26.54
C VAL A 278 5.69 15.57 25.40
N VAL A 279 5.27 14.95 24.30
CA VAL A 279 4.70 15.62 23.13
C VAL A 279 3.22 15.32 23.01
N ASP A 280 2.47 16.31 22.55
CA ASP A 280 1.08 16.17 22.20
C ASP A 280 0.99 15.51 20.82
N PHE A 281 0.85 14.19 20.82
CA PHE A 281 0.84 13.38 19.61
C PHE A 281 -0.52 13.44 18.93
N VAL A 282 -0.53 13.85 17.66
CA VAL A 282 -1.76 13.94 16.88
C VAL A 282 -2.00 12.64 16.12
N GLN A 283 -1.03 12.20 15.31
CA GLN A 283 -1.14 11.00 14.50
C GLN A 283 0.21 10.54 13.94
N THR A 284 0.27 9.29 13.49
CA THR A 284 1.40 8.81 12.68
C THR A 284 1.21 9.29 11.24
N TYR A 285 2.22 9.96 10.67
CA TYR A 285 2.18 10.38 9.26
C TYR A 285 2.59 9.23 8.34
N ASP A 286 3.76 8.63 8.61
CA ASP A 286 4.27 7.46 7.91
C ASP A 286 5.22 6.65 8.81
N GLN A 287 5.99 5.73 8.23
CA GLN A 287 6.94 4.89 8.98
C GLN A 287 8.11 5.69 9.60
N GLN A 288 8.41 6.89 9.10
CA GLN A 288 9.55 7.70 9.51
C GLN A 288 9.14 8.96 10.30
N TRP A 289 7.91 9.44 10.14
CA TRP A 289 7.40 10.71 10.65
C TRP A 289 6.09 10.57 11.42
N SER A 290 6.00 11.34 12.50
CA SER A 290 4.84 11.48 13.38
C SER A 290 4.46 12.95 13.46
N VAL A 291 3.17 13.23 13.50
CA VAL A 291 2.61 14.58 13.65
C VAL A 291 2.37 14.84 15.13
N ILE A 292 2.92 15.95 15.61
CA ILE A 292 2.72 16.45 16.98
C ILE A 292 2.16 17.87 16.92
N MET A 293 1.51 18.29 18.00
CA MET A 293 1.18 19.69 18.21
C MET A 293 2.37 20.40 18.86
N PHE A 294 2.95 21.38 18.18
CA PHE A 294 4.07 22.18 18.66
C PHE A 294 3.73 23.67 18.53
N GLU A 295 3.69 24.39 19.67
CA GLU A 295 3.33 25.81 19.73
C GLU A 295 1.99 26.16 19.06
N GLY A 296 1.01 25.26 19.18
CA GLY A 296 -0.33 25.42 18.60
C GLY A 296 -0.38 25.21 17.08
N LYS A 297 0.68 24.66 16.48
CA LYS A 297 0.73 24.27 15.06
C LYS A 297 1.10 22.80 14.92
N GLN A 298 0.59 22.16 13.87
CA GLN A 298 1.01 20.80 13.53
C GLN A 298 2.45 20.83 13.02
N ALA A 299 3.26 19.93 13.56
CA ALA A 299 4.66 19.79 13.19
C ALA A 299 5.06 18.32 13.13
N TYR A 300 6.15 18.05 12.41
CA TYR A 300 6.61 16.70 12.11
C TYR A 300 7.88 16.39 12.90
N VAL A 301 7.89 15.22 13.53
CA VAL A 301 9.05 14.66 14.24
C VAL A 301 9.28 13.23 13.78
N SER A 302 10.50 12.72 13.90
CA SER A 302 10.76 11.36 13.41
C SER A 302 10.20 10.32 14.39
N SER A 303 9.36 9.41 13.87
CA SER A 303 8.64 8.37 14.63
C SER A 303 9.59 7.45 15.41
N GLN A 304 10.79 7.21 14.88
CA GLN A 304 11.80 6.36 15.52
C GLN A 304 12.30 6.92 16.87
N TYR A 305 12.04 8.20 17.15
CA TYR A 305 12.46 8.87 18.38
C TYR A 305 11.29 9.23 19.30
N LEU A 306 10.12 8.64 19.09
CA LEU A 306 8.99 8.72 20.00
C LEU A 306 8.79 7.36 20.68
N ALA A 307 8.66 7.38 22.00
CA ALA A 307 8.25 6.23 22.80
C ALA A 307 6.83 6.47 23.31
N ALA A 308 5.90 5.60 22.93
CA ALA A 308 4.55 5.57 23.49
C ALA A 308 4.61 4.85 24.84
N GLU A 309 4.15 5.52 25.89
CA GLU A 309 3.97 4.97 27.24
C GLU A 309 2.48 5.05 27.58
N GLU A 310 1.90 3.93 27.98
CA GLU A 310 0.52 3.92 28.46
C GLU A 310 0.46 4.66 29.80
N ALA A 311 -0.39 5.68 29.91
CA ALA A 311 -0.52 6.42 31.16
C ALA A 311 -0.90 5.45 32.30
N PRO A 312 -0.26 5.53 33.48
CA PRO A 312 -0.62 4.68 34.61
C PRO A 312 -2.08 4.93 34.95
N GLN A 313 -2.91 3.90 34.80
CA GLN A 313 -4.29 3.97 35.25
C GLN A 313 -4.30 4.17 36.78
N PRO A 314 -5.19 5.02 37.33
CA PRO A 314 -5.36 5.10 38.76
C PRO A 314 -5.94 3.78 39.25
N SER A 315 -5.08 2.84 39.64
CA SER A 315 -5.45 1.74 40.51
C SER A 315 -5.80 2.35 41.86
N ASP A 316 -7.08 2.25 42.19
CA ASP A 316 -7.72 2.68 43.43
C ASP A 316 -6.84 2.38 44.66
N ALA A 317 -6.23 3.43 45.21
CA ALA A 317 -5.42 3.39 46.42
C ALA A 317 -5.90 4.49 47.36
N GLY A 318 -7.00 4.19 48.05
CA GLY A 318 -7.44 4.83 49.27
C GLY A 318 -8.48 3.91 49.91
N THR A 319 -8.18 3.25 51.03
CA THR A 319 -8.65 3.74 52.33
C THR A 319 -7.74 3.24 53.45
N GLU A 320 -7.11 4.23 54.09
CA GLU A 320 -6.86 4.40 55.52
C GLU A 320 -5.68 3.73 56.25
N ALA A 321 -5.12 4.62 57.07
CA ALA A 321 -3.97 4.49 57.92
C ALA A 321 -4.37 4.17 59.38
N THR A 322 -3.35 3.82 60.15
CA THR A 322 -3.19 4.13 61.58
C THR A 322 -3.90 3.24 62.61
N THR A 323 -3.08 2.54 63.40
CA THR A 323 -3.20 2.27 64.86
C THR A 323 -1.88 1.56 65.23
N ALA A 324 -0.84 2.28 65.64
CA ALA A 324 -0.53 2.70 67.02
C ALA A 324 -0.25 1.52 67.98
N ALA A 325 1.03 1.42 68.37
CA ALA A 325 1.59 1.01 69.66
C ALA A 325 0.82 0.00 70.54
N GLN A 326 1.46 -1.14 70.83
CA GLN A 326 2.08 -1.48 72.12
C GLN A 326 2.81 -2.83 72.05
#